data_AF-A0A453FT76-F1
#
_entry.id   AF-A0A453FT76-F1
#
_cell.length_a   1.000
_cell.length_b   1.000
_cell.length_c   1.000
_cell.angle_alpha   90.00
_cell.angle_beta   90.00
_cell.angle_gamma   90.00
#
_symmetry.space_group_name_H-M   'P 1'
#
loop_
_entity.id
_entity.type
_entity.pdbx_description
1 polymer ?
#
loop_
_entity_poly.entity_id
_entity_poly.type
_entity_poly.pdbx_seq_one_letter_code
_entity_poly.pdbx_strand_id
1 'polypeptide(L)' 'MVVKLVDGRWEVVYYVGEHNHKLVDKPSLKKYLRSHQGIPPEERAFLTHLHNCNLTTGENDH' A
#
# COMPACT_ATOMS: atom_id res chain seq x y z
N MET A 1 11.69 6.41 -6.82
CA MET A 1 12.18 5.04 -7.08
C MET A 1 12.78 4.98 -8.48
N VAL A 2 13.75 4.11 -8.69
CA VAL A 2 14.27 3.74 -10.02
C VAL A 2 14.07 2.25 -10.17
N VAL A 3 13.52 1.83 -11.31
CA VAL A 3 13.30 0.43 -11.67
C VAL A 3 14.14 0.06 -12.89
N LYS A 4 14.49 -1.22 -12.98
CA LYS A 4 15.12 -1.82 -14.17
C LYS A 4 14.39 -3.10 -14.53
N LEU A 5 14.36 -3.43 -15.81
CA LEU A 5 13.88 -4.72 -16.29
C LEU A 5 15.07 -5.70 -16.30
N VAL A 6 15.01 -6.73 -15.47
CA VAL A 6 16.02 -7.79 -15.35
C VAL A 6 15.32 -9.12 -15.62
N ASP A 7 15.77 -9.85 -16.65
CA ASP A 7 15.19 -11.15 -17.05
C ASP A 7 13.66 -11.16 -17.17
N GLY A 8 13.08 -10.08 -17.68
CA GLY A 8 11.63 -9.92 -17.86
C GLY A 8 10.86 -9.57 -16.58
N ARG A 9 11.55 -9.32 -15.46
CA ARG A 9 10.96 -8.85 -14.20
C ARG A 9 11.37 -7.42 -13.91
N TRP A 10 10.42 -6.62 -13.43
CA TRP A 10 10.71 -5.26 -12.96
C TRP A 10 11.28 -5.32 -11.54
N GLU A 11 12.51 -4.85 -11.40
CA GLU A 11 13.19 -4.79 -10.11
C GLU A 11 13.42 -3.33 -9.69
N VAL A 12 13.16 -3.03 -8.41
CA VAL A 12 13.46 -1.73 -7.82
C VAL A 12 14.95 -1.71 -7.46
N VAL A 13 15.72 -0.88 -8.16
CA VAL A 13 17.17 -0.78 -7.96
C VAL A 13 17.56 0.41 -7.08
N TYR A 14 16.64 1.34 -6.87
CA TYR A 14 16.84 2.48 -5.98
C TYR A 14 15.50 2.99 -5.46
N TYR A 15 15.44 3.26 -4.16
CA TYR A 15 14.27 3.84 -3.49
C TYR A 15 14.71 4.97 -2.57
N VAL A 16 14.03 6.12 -2.67
CA VAL A 16 14.20 7.24 -1.73
C VAL A 16 13.03 7.14 -0.77
N GLY A 17 13.31 6.78 0.48
CA GLY A 17 12.31 6.70 1.54
C GLY A 17 12.13 8.00 2.32
N GLU A 18 13.01 8.98 2.12
CA GLU A 18 12.81 10.31 2.69
C GLU A 18 11.75 11.08 1.92
N HIS A 19 10.83 11.66 2.67
CA HIS A 19 9.76 12.49 2.15
C HIS A 19 9.90 13.88 2.76
N ASN A 20 9.60 14.91 1.97
CA ASN A 20 9.53 16.30 2.45
C ASN A 20 8.27 16.59 3.29
N HIS A 21 7.43 15.58 3.49
CA HIS A 21 6.19 15.64 4.25
C HIS A 21 5.99 14.35 5.03
N LYS A 22 5.11 14.37 6.03
CA LYS A 22 4.67 13.15 6.71
C LYS A 22 3.93 12.26 5.72
N LEU A 23 4.20 10.97 5.80
CA LEU A 23 3.44 9.97 5.07
C LEU A 23 1.98 9.97 5.53
N VAL A 24 1.09 9.64 4.61
CA VAL A 24 -0.31 9.45 4.95
C VAL A 24 -0.44 8.20 5.82
N ASP A 25 -0.98 8.37 7.02
CA ASP A 25 -1.24 7.25 7.92
C ASP A 25 -2.16 6.25 7.24
N LYS A 26 -1.80 4.97 7.30
CA LYS A 26 -2.59 3.89 6.70
C LYS A 26 -3.97 3.85 7.37
N PRO A 27 -5.06 4.19 6.66
CA PRO A 27 -6.38 4.26 7.28
C PRO A 27 -6.85 2.85 7.67
N SER A 28 -7.54 2.74 8.81
CA SER A 28 -8.08 1.46 9.28
C SER A 28 -9.07 0.88 8.27
N LEU A 29 -8.69 -0.23 7.62
CA LEU A 29 -9.56 -0.96 6.70
C LEU A 29 -10.87 -1.38 7.39
N LYS A 30 -10.78 -1.82 8.65
CA LYS A 30 -11.96 -2.19 9.46
C LYS A 30 -12.90 -1.01 9.65
N LYS A 31 -12.38 0.19 9.95
CA LYS A 31 -13.20 1.40 10.09
C LYS A 31 -13.87 1.77 8.77
N TYR A 32 -13.13 1.70 7.66
CA TYR A 32 -13.63 2.00 6.31
C TYR A 32 -14.74 1.03 5.87
N LEU A 33 -14.52 -0.29 6.03
CA LEU A 33 -15.50 -1.31 5.66
C LEU A 33 -16.76 -1.27 6.54
N ARG A 34 -16.66 -0.74 7.76
CA ARG A 34 -17.80 -0.54 8.65
C ARG A 34 -18.62 0.70 8.28
N SER A 35 -18.01 1.78 7.77
CA SER A 35 -18.78 2.94 7.31
C SER A 35 -19.44 2.71 5.95
N HIS A 36 -18.93 1.77 5.15
CA HIS A 36 -19.44 1.41 3.83
C HIS A 36 -20.05 0.00 3.84
N GLN A 37 -21.00 -0.23 4.75
CA GLN A 37 -21.76 -1.48 4.73
C GLN A 37 -22.65 -1.53 3.48
N GLY A 38 -22.73 -2.70 2.85
CA GLY A 38 -23.52 -2.91 1.64
C GLY A 38 -22.74 -2.79 0.32
N ILE A 39 -21.44 -2.47 0.35
CA ILE A 39 -20.62 -2.55 -0.86
C ILE A 39 -20.55 -4.01 -1.38
N PRO A 40 -20.52 -4.21 -2.71
CA PRO A 40 -20.39 -5.52 -3.31
C PRO A 40 -19.18 -6.32 -2.78
N PRO A 41 -19.28 -7.66 -2.69
CA PRO A 41 -18.16 -8.51 -2.25
C PRO A 41 -16.88 -8.34 -3.08
N GLU A 42 -17.03 -8.11 -4.39
CA GLU A 42 -15.92 -7.84 -5.32
C GLU A 42 -15.19 -6.54 -4.97
N GLU A 43 -15.93 -5.47 -4.65
CA GLU A 43 -15.35 -4.19 -4.26
C GLU A 43 -14.65 -4.31 -2.90
N ARG A 44 -15.23 -5.05 -1.96
CA ARG A 44 -14.59 -5.37 -0.68
C ARG A 44 -13.27 -6.13 -0.89
N ALA A 45 -13.25 -7.13 -1.78
CA ALA A 45 -12.05 -7.91 -2.08
C ALA A 45 -10.97 -7.03 -2.71
N PHE A 46 -11.35 -6.18 -3.67
CA PHE A 46 -10.46 -5.22 -4.32
C PHE A 46 -9.85 -4.24 -3.32
N LEU A 47 -10.67 -3.60 -2.47
CA LEU A 47 -10.20 -2.68 -1.44
C LEU A 47 -9.28 -3.35 -0.40
N THR A 48 -9.58 -4.61 -0.04
CA THR A 48 -8.74 -5.39 0.87
C THR A 48 -7.38 -5.70 0.21
N HIS A 49 -7.37 -6.06 -1.07
CA HIS A 49 -6.16 -6.27 -1.83
C HIS A 49 -5.30 -5.00 -1.89
N LEU A 50 -5.89 -3.86 -2.28
CA LEU A 50 -5.19 -2.57 -2.29
C LEU A 50 -4.63 -2.20 -0.92
N HIS A 51 -5.42 -2.40 0.15
CA HIS A 51 -4.96 -2.14 1.50
C HIS A 51 -3.76 -3.01 1.89
N ASN A 52 -3.70 -4.26 1.44
CA ASN A 52 -2.58 -5.16 1.71
C ASN A 52 -1.35 -4.84 0.85
N CYS A 53 -1.54 -4.37 -0.39
CA CYS A 53 -0.46 -3.96 -1.30
C CYS A 53 0.16 -2.61 -0.93
N ASN A 54 -0.54 -1.77 -0.17
CA ASN A 54 0.04 -0.54 0.35
C ASN A 54 1.22 -0.90 1.25
N LEU A 55 2.43 -0.58 0.76
CA LEU A 55 3.68 -0.67 1.48
C LEU A 55 3.47 -0.06 2.87
N THR A 56 3.60 -0.88 3.91
CA THR A 56 3.83 -0.33 5.24
C THR A 56 5.21 0.28 5.17
N THR A 57 5.28 1.61 5.04
CA THR A 57 6.52 2.32 5.34
C THR A 57 6.96 1.85 6.70
N GLY A 58 8.16 1.27 6.74
CA GLY A 58 8.60 0.34 7.77
C GLY A 58 8.11 0.74 9.15
N GLU A 59 7.59 -0.25 9.88
CA GLU A 59 7.89 -0.23 11.31
C GLU A 59 9.40 0.02 11.38
N ASN A 60 9.78 1.18 11.92
CA ASN A 60 11.15 1.41 12.28
C ASN A 60 11.46 0.31 13.30
N ASP A 61 11.99 -0.82 12.83
CA ASP A 61 12.63 -1.83 13.65
C ASP A 61 13.66 -1.08 14.52
N HIS A 62 13.26 -0.79 15.75
CA HIS A 62 14.14 -0.38 16.84
C HIS A 62 14.53 -1.64 17.59
#